data_AF-A0A382ZLC9-F1
#
_entry.id   AF-A0A382ZLC9-F1
#
_cell.length_a   1.000
_cell.length_b   1.000
_cell.length_c   1.000
_cell.angle_alpha   90.00
_cell.angle_beta   90.00
_cell.angle_gamma   90.00
#
_symmetry.space_group_name_H-M   'P 1'
#
loop_
_entity.id
_entity.type
_entity.pdbx_description
1 polymer ?
#
loop_
_entity_poly.entity_id
_entity_poly.type
_entity_poly.pdbx_seq_one_letter_code
_entity_poly.pdbx_strand_id
1 'polypeptide(L)'
;QVNFRLRDWGVSRQRYWGCPIPIIHCEKCGAVPVPEDQLPVELPRDIVFEGVGSPIKKMPEWYQVACPECGRDAVRETDTFDTFMESSWYHARFMSSDSDSAMVDDRAKYWRQVDHYVGGEEHAILHLLYARFFHKVMRDEDMLVTNEPFEKLLALGMVLQDGSKMSKSSGDAGDPKILLESFGADAVRMAMMFAAPPEQSFEWAENGVEAAHRWLRARLWLTIEQHCQTAEIADLEVAKLSDSQRELRRLTHETLA
;
A
#
# COMPACT_ATOMS: atom_id res chain seq x y z
N GLN A 1 35.60 3.25 -19.54
CA GLN A 1 34.55 4.13 -19.00
C GLN A 1 33.30 3.30 -18.79
N VAL A 2 32.71 3.31 -17.60
CA VAL A 2 31.48 2.58 -17.30
C VAL A 2 30.30 3.54 -17.45
N ASN A 3 29.28 3.15 -18.21
CA ASN A 3 28.09 3.97 -18.49
C ASN A 3 26.81 3.24 -18.02
N PHE A 4 25.80 4.01 -17.58
CA PHE A 4 24.49 3.49 -17.15
C PHE A 4 23.36 4.10 -17.99
N ARG A 5 22.30 3.32 -18.24
CA ARG A 5 21.05 3.82 -18.85
C ARG A 5 20.18 4.59 -17.85
N LEU A 6 20.26 4.22 -16.58
CA LEU A 6 19.53 4.87 -15.49
C LEU A 6 19.95 6.34 -15.41
N ARG A 7 18.98 7.22 -15.21
CA ARG A 7 19.18 8.65 -14.98
C ARG A 7 18.79 8.99 -13.55
N ASP A 8 19.29 10.13 -13.06
CA ASP A 8 18.88 10.66 -11.77
C ASP A 8 17.37 10.94 -11.74
N TRP A 9 16.81 10.80 -10.55
CA TRP A 9 15.37 10.95 -10.35
C TRP A 9 15.00 12.42 -10.20
N GLY A 10 14.31 12.96 -11.20
CA GLY A 10 13.68 14.28 -11.12
C GLY A 10 12.43 14.22 -10.24
N VAL A 11 12.54 14.71 -9.00
CA VAL A 11 11.48 14.65 -7.98
C VAL A 11 10.52 15.85 -8.01
N SER A 12 10.87 16.94 -8.70
CA SER A 12 10.08 18.18 -8.71
C SER A 12 8.88 18.11 -9.67
N ARG A 13 7.73 18.64 -9.26
CA ARG A 13 6.50 18.71 -10.06
C ARG A 13 5.86 20.09 -9.98
N GLN A 14 5.49 20.63 -11.15
CA GLN A 14 4.71 21.87 -11.26
C GLN A 14 3.22 21.61 -10.97
N ARG A 15 2.92 20.99 -9.83
CA ARG A 15 1.59 20.60 -9.37
C ARG A 15 1.36 21.14 -7.97
N TYR A 16 0.10 21.42 -7.65
CA TYR A 16 -0.26 21.92 -6.32
C TYR A 16 -0.37 20.80 -5.28
N TRP A 17 -1.00 19.68 -5.65
CA TRP A 17 -1.28 18.61 -4.69
C TRP A 17 -0.11 17.65 -4.55
N GLY A 18 0.82 17.97 -3.66
CA GLY A 18 1.99 17.18 -3.29
C GLY A 18 2.72 17.81 -2.11
N CYS A 19 3.71 17.12 -1.53
CA CYS A 19 4.50 17.67 -0.43
C CYS A 19 5.34 18.88 -0.93
N PRO A 20 5.23 20.08 -0.35
CA PRO A 20 6.08 21.21 -0.73
C PRO A 20 7.55 20.90 -0.50
N ILE A 21 8.39 21.24 -1.48
CA ILE A 21 9.84 21.04 -1.37
C ILE A 21 10.39 22.07 -0.37
N PRO A 22 11.06 21.66 0.72
CA PRO A 22 11.48 22.55 1.81
C PRO A 22 12.75 23.33 1.46
N ILE A 23 12.74 24.06 0.35
CA ILE A 23 13.82 24.90 -0.15
C ILE A 23 13.32 26.34 -0.31
N ILE A 24 14.19 27.31 -0.03
CA ILE A 24 14.03 28.74 -0.26
C ILE A 24 15.12 29.21 -1.23
N HIS A 25 14.73 29.94 -2.27
CA HIS A 25 15.62 30.53 -3.25
C HIS A 25 15.88 32.00 -2.92
N CYS A 26 17.13 32.35 -2.65
CA CYS A 26 17.59 33.70 -2.38
C CYS A 26 18.59 34.16 -3.44
N GLU A 27 18.45 35.39 -3.96
CA GLU A 27 19.37 35.94 -4.97
C GLU A 27 20.83 36.02 -4.48
N LYS A 28 21.04 36.19 -3.18
CA LYS A 28 22.39 36.31 -2.59
C LYS A 28 22.97 34.94 -2.18
N CYS A 29 22.19 34.10 -1.51
CA CYS A 29 22.66 32.85 -0.92
C CYS A 29 22.46 31.62 -1.81
N GLY A 30 21.62 31.72 -2.86
CA GLY A 30 21.19 30.57 -3.66
C GLY A 30 20.05 29.80 -3.01
N ALA A 31 20.01 28.48 -3.25
CA ALA A 31 19.04 27.58 -2.66
C ALA A 31 19.46 27.19 -1.24
N VAL A 32 18.64 27.51 -0.25
CA VAL A 32 18.86 27.23 1.16
C VAL A 32 17.71 26.40 1.72
N PRO A 33 17.96 25.45 2.65
CA PRO A 33 16.89 24.66 3.24
C PRO A 33 16.01 25.50 4.15
N VAL A 34 14.73 25.12 4.26
CA VAL A 34 13.84 25.63 5.29
C VAL A 34 14.36 25.16 6.66
N PRO A 35 14.44 26.05 7.68
CA PRO A 35 14.82 25.68 9.03
C PRO A 35 13.92 24.60 9.64
N GLU A 36 14.49 23.73 10.48
CA GLU A 36 13.77 22.58 11.09
C GLU A 36 12.56 23.02 11.93
N ASP A 37 12.68 24.15 12.64
CA ASP A 37 11.60 24.74 13.46
C ASP A 37 10.47 25.38 12.62
N GLN A 38 10.65 25.47 11.30
CA GLN A 38 9.65 25.93 10.35
C GLN A 38 9.04 24.80 9.52
N LEU A 39 9.42 23.55 9.79
CA LEU A 39 8.77 22.38 9.22
C LEU A 39 7.51 22.03 10.02
N PRO A 40 6.46 21.49 9.36
CA PRO A 40 6.35 21.26 7.92
C PRO A 40 6.03 22.55 7.14
N VAL A 41 6.49 22.63 5.88
CA VAL A 41 5.98 23.62 4.93
C VAL A 41 4.58 23.18 4.49
N GLU A 42 3.55 23.76 5.11
CA GLU A 42 2.17 23.39 4.80
C GLU A 42 1.67 24.00 3.47
N LEU A 43 0.94 23.19 2.69
CA LEU A 43 0.18 23.69 1.54
C LEU A 43 -0.96 24.62 2.01
N PRO A 44 -1.18 25.76 1.34
CA PRO A 44 -2.33 26.60 1.64
C PRO A 44 -3.61 25.92 1.17
N ARG A 45 -4.63 25.88 2.03
CA ARG A 45 -5.90 25.18 1.75
C ARG A 45 -6.96 26.07 1.11
N ASP A 46 -6.90 27.37 1.36
CA ASP A 46 -7.79 28.36 0.76
C ASP A 46 -7.21 28.80 -0.59
N ILE A 47 -7.60 28.08 -1.65
CA ILE A 47 -7.08 28.27 -3.00
C ILE A 47 -8.19 28.28 -4.03
N VAL A 48 -7.96 29.00 -5.12
CA VAL A 48 -8.84 28.99 -6.31
C VAL A 48 -8.06 28.42 -7.49
N PHE A 49 -8.62 27.39 -8.13
CA PHE A 49 -8.04 26.82 -9.34
C PHE A 49 -8.43 27.65 -10.57
N GLU A 50 -7.56 28.58 -10.95
CA GLU A 50 -7.73 29.40 -12.15
C GLU A 50 -6.80 28.97 -13.28
N GLY A 51 -7.38 28.38 -14.33
CA GLY A 51 -6.67 27.97 -15.54
C GLY A 51 -5.75 26.76 -15.32
N VAL A 52 -4.65 26.71 -16.07
CA VAL A 52 -3.66 25.62 -16.01
C VAL A 52 -2.45 26.08 -15.20
N GLY A 53 -2.12 25.36 -14.13
CA GLY A 53 -0.92 25.61 -13.34
C GLY A 53 -1.12 25.37 -11.85
N SER A 54 -0.03 25.41 -11.09
CA SER A 54 -0.07 25.30 -9.62
C SER A 54 -0.49 26.65 -9.01
N PRO A 55 -1.61 26.75 -8.26
CA PRO A 55 -2.05 27.99 -7.62
C PRO A 55 -0.99 28.64 -6.71
N ILE A 56 -0.19 27.85 -6.00
CA ILE A 56 0.84 28.36 -5.08
C ILE A 56 1.93 29.21 -5.76
N LYS A 57 2.08 29.13 -7.09
CA LYS A 57 2.96 30.04 -7.86
C LYS A 57 2.45 31.47 -7.95
N LYS A 58 1.16 31.69 -7.66
CA LYS A 58 0.48 32.99 -7.76
C LYS A 58 0.11 33.57 -6.40
N MET A 59 0.59 32.97 -5.30
CA MET A 59 0.26 33.33 -3.92
C MET A 59 1.47 33.97 -3.21
N PRO A 60 1.79 35.25 -3.45
CA PRO A 60 2.92 35.92 -2.81
C PRO A 60 2.90 35.79 -1.29
N GLU A 61 1.71 35.81 -0.69
CA GLU A 61 1.50 35.59 0.75
C GLU A 61 2.00 34.24 1.27
N TRP A 62 2.14 33.24 0.41
CA TRP A 62 2.67 31.93 0.77
C TRP A 62 4.13 31.76 0.36
N TYR A 63 4.51 32.18 -0.85
CA TYR A 63 5.87 31.93 -1.36
C TYR A 63 6.90 33.00 -0.98
N GLN A 64 6.50 34.26 -0.69
CA GLN A 64 7.45 35.30 -0.30
C GLN A 64 7.83 35.15 1.17
N VAL A 65 9.11 34.93 1.43
CA VAL A 65 9.65 34.72 2.78
C VAL A 65 11.01 35.41 2.94
N ALA A 66 11.46 35.60 4.17
CA ALA A 66 12.83 36.02 4.42
C ALA A 66 13.79 34.83 4.27
N CYS A 67 14.95 35.07 3.67
CA CYS A 67 16.04 34.10 3.60
C CYS A 67 16.53 33.78 5.03
N PRO A 68 16.58 32.50 5.44
CA PRO A 68 17.01 32.12 6.79
C PRO A 68 18.48 32.46 7.07
N GLU A 69 19.34 32.56 6.04
CA GLU A 69 20.76 32.88 6.23
C GLU A 69 21.06 34.38 6.33
N CYS A 70 20.36 35.22 5.55
CA CYS A 70 20.73 36.63 5.41
C CYS A 70 19.60 37.63 5.66
N GLY A 71 18.37 37.16 5.90
CA GLY A 71 17.20 37.97 6.23
C GLY A 71 16.61 38.79 5.08
N ARG A 72 17.15 38.69 3.86
CA ARG A 72 16.62 39.38 2.67
C ARG A 72 15.39 38.68 2.10
N ASP A 73 14.63 39.39 1.29
CA ASP A 73 13.52 38.81 0.53
C ASP A 73 13.99 37.62 -0.31
N ALA A 74 13.21 36.54 -0.26
CA ALA A 74 13.45 35.27 -0.93
C ALA A 74 12.11 34.61 -1.29
N VAL A 75 12.18 33.52 -2.06
CA VAL A 75 11.00 32.83 -2.58
C VAL A 75 11.10 31.34 -2.25
N ARG A 76 10.06 30.76 -1.64
CA ARG A 76 9.95 29.31 -1.44
C ARG A 76 9.97 28.59 -2.79
N GLU A 77 10.49 27.36 -2.81
CA GLU A 77 10.21 26.44 -3.90
C GLU A 77 8.68 26.26 -4.01
N THR A 78 8.18 26.37 -5.23
CA THR A 78 6.74 26.34 -5.53
C THR A 78 6.34 25.08 -6.29
N ASP A 79 7.31 24.25 -6.65
CA ASP A 79 7.08 22.88 -7.03
C ASP A 79 6.88 21.99 -5.80
N THR A 80 6.19 20.88 -6.01
CA THR A 80 5.97 19.83 -5.01
C THR A 80 6.75 18.57 -5.38
N PHE A 81 7.00 17.71 -4.40
CA PHE A 81 7.54 16.39 -4.66
C PHE A 81 6.54 15.55 -5.49
N ASP A 82 7.10 14.73 -6.38
CA ASP A 82 6.38 13.66 -7.07
C ASP A 82 5.86 12.60 -6.09
N THR A 83 4.71 12.01 -6.39
CA THR A 83 4.05 11.03 -5.51
C THR A 83 4.88 9.78 -5.20
N PHE A 84 5.91 9.47 -6.01
CA PHE A 84 6.84 8.40 -5.69
C PHE A 84 7.75 8.74 -4.51
N MET A 85 7.89 10.01 -4.12
CA MET A 85 8.59 10.41 -2.89
C MET A 85 7.94 9.76 -1.68
N GLU A 86 6.63 9.93 -1.51
CA GLU A 86 5.89 9.38 -0.36
C GLU A 86 5.85 7.85 -0.40
N SER A 87 5.57 7.26 -1.57
CA SER A 87 5.47 5.80 -1.70
C SER A 87 6.82 5.07 -1.70
N SER A 88 7.96 5.76 -1.64
CA SER A 88 9.28 5.12 -1.57
C SER A 88 9.69 4.68 -0.15
N TRP A 89 9.04 5.20 0.88
CA TRP A 89 9.45 4.93 2.27
C TRP A 89 8.29 4.68 3.24
N TYR A 90 7.04 4.73 2.78
CA TYR A 90 5.87 4.52 3.62
C TYR A 90 5.88 3.16 4.37
N HIS A 91 6.49 2.12 3.79
CA HIS A 91 6.61 0.81 4.42
C HIS A 91 7.39 0.90 5.74
N ALA A 92 8.42 1.74 5.79
CA ALA A 92 9.20 1.99 7.00
C ALA A 92 8.43 2.89 7.97
N ARG A 93 7.70 3.89 7.46
CA ARG A 93 6.90 4.79 8.31
C ARG A 93 5.82 4.05 9.09
N PHE A 94 5.21 2.99 8.55
CA PHE A 94 4.22 2.21 9.29
C PHE A 94 4.75 1.60 10.60
N MET A 95 6.05 1.37 10.70
CA MET A 95 6.69 0.78 11.88
C MET A 95 6.75 1.76 13.06
N SER A 96 6.66 3.06 12.79
CA SER A 96 6.73 4.15 13.76
C SER A 96 5.84 5.33 13.34
N SER A 97 4.59 5.06 12.96
CA SER A 97 3.71 6.01 12.27
C SER A 97 3.34 7.23 13.12
N ASP A 98 3.36 7.07 14.43
CA ASP A 98 3.09 8.06 15.47
C ASP A 98 4.34 8.83 15.95
N SER A 99 5.52 8.58 15.38
CA SER A 99 6.74 9.33 15.72
C SER A 99 6.64 10.80 15.30
N ASP A 100 6.76 11.71 16.24
CA ASP A 100 6.71 13.17 16.03
C ASP A 100 8.09 13.83 15.93
N SER A 101 9.15 13.09 16.26
CA SER A 101 10.52 13.59 16.42
C SER A 101 11.49 13.03 15.39
N ALA A 102 11.06 12.07 14.56
CA ALA A 102 11.87 11.47 13.52
C ALA A 102 11.03 10.99 12.34
N MET A 103 11.65 10.92 11.16
CA MET A 103 11.07 10.31 9.96
C MET A 103 10.68 8.84 10.23
N VAL A 104 11.59 8.06 10.82
CA VAL A 104 11.34 6.74 11.41
C VAL A 104 12.19 6.61 12.68
N ASP A 105 11.68 5.93 13.70
CA ASP A 105 12.44 5.66 14.94
C ASP A 105 12.97 4.22 15.00
N ASP A 106 13.64 3.86 16.10
CA ASP A 106 14.30 2.55 16.26
C ASP A 106 13.33 1.34 16.17
N ARG A 107 12.01 1.53 16.27
CA ARG A 107 11.02 0.46 16.00
C ARG A 107 11.13 -0.06 14.57
N ALA A 108 11.56 0.77 13.61
CA ALA A 108 11.79 0.33 12.24
C ALA A 108 12.90 -0.74 12.15
N LYS A 109 13.90 -0.68 13.04
CA LYS A 109 14.97 -1.69 13.12
C LYS A 109 14.49 -3.02 13.68
N TYR A 110 13.48 -3.02 14.54
CA TYR A 110 12.81 -4.24 15.03
C TYR A 110 12.09 -4.97 13.90
N TRP A 111 11.31 -4.23 13.10
CA TRP A 111 10.53 -4.81 11.99
C TRP A 111 11.36 -5.14 10.75
N ARG A 112 12.50 -4.47 10.55
CA ARG A 112 13.45 -4.73 9.44
C ARG A 112 12.79 -4.56 8.06
N GLN A 113 13.07 -5.45 7.12
CA GLN A 113 12.42 -5.51 5.82
C GLN A 113 11.04 -6.17 5.90
N VAL A 114 10.16 -5.88 4.95
CA VAL A 114 8.88 -6.57 4.81
C VAL A 114 9.12 -8.00 4.33
N ASP A 115 8.60 -9.00 5.04
CA ASP A 115 8.76 -10.42 4.66
C ASP A 115 8.07 -10.75 3.33
N HIS A 116 6.85 -10.25 3.14
CA HIS A 116 6.03 -10.48 1.95
C HIS A 116 5.35 -9.19 1.50
N TYR A 117 5.78 -8.68 0.35
CA TYR A 117 5.15 -7.55 -0.31
C TYR A 117 4.27 -8.03 -1.45
N VAL A 118 3.02 -7.57 -1.49
CA VAL A 118 2.02 -7.99 -2.47
C VAL A 118 1.60 -6.78 -3.29
N GLY A 119 1.77 -6.82 -4.61
CA GLY A 119 1.49 -5.68 -5.47
C GLY A 119 1.48 -6.06 -6.95
N GLY A 120 1.07 -5.12 -7.80
CA GLY A 120 1.02 -5.34 -9.24
C GLY A 120 2.38 -5.16 -9.93
N GLU A 121 2.59 -5.89 -11.03
CA GLU A 121 3.82 -5.84 -11.82
C GLU A 121 4.07 -4.48 -12.50
N GLU A 122 3.03 -3.66 -12.66
CA GLU A 122 3.11 -2.32 -13.27
C GLU A 122 4.09 -1.38 -12.53
N HIS A 123 4.44 -1.70 -11.29
CA HIS A 123 5.33 -0.91 -10.45
C HIS A 123 6.81 -1.33 -10.52
N ALA A 124 7.16 -2.30 -11.37
CA ALA A 124 8.51 -2.90 -11.46
C ALA A 124 9.65 -1.88 -11.60
N ILE A 125 9.50 -0.88 -12.47
CA ILE A 125 10.53 0.14 -12.75
C ILE A 125 10.17 1.53 -12.20
N LEU A 126 9.17 1.60 -11.33
CA LEU A 126 8.73 2.82 -10.66
C LEU A 126 8.87 2.60 -9.15
N HIS A 127 7.75 2.47 -8.43
CA HIS A 127 7.74 2.30 -6.98
C HIS A 127 8.69 1.19 -6.48
N LEU A 128 8.75 0.02 -7.12
CA LEU A 128 9.63 -1.06 -6.67
C LEU A 128 11.12 -0.72 -6.82
N LEU A 129 11.48 0.12 -7.80
CA LEU A 129 12.85 0.62 -7.94
C LEU A 129 13.13 1.74 -6.92
N TYR A 130 12.20 2.69 -6.78
CA TYR A 130 12.39 3.83 -5.87
C TYR A 130 12.38 3.41 -4.40
N ALA A 131 11.53 2.47 -4.00
CA ALA A 131 11.52 1.92 -2.64
C ALA A 131 12.85 1.25 -2.28
N ARG A 132 13.45 0.51 -3.23
CA ARG A 132 14.78 -0.08 -3.04
C ARG A 132 15.88 0.97 -2.92
N PHE A 133 15.83 2.01 -3.75
CA PHE A 133 16.76 3.13 -3.67
C PHE A 133 16.64 3.84 -2.31
N PHE A 134 15.44 4.24 -1.92
CA PHE A 134 15.19 4.98 -0.68
C PHE A 134 15.48 4.15 0.57
N HIS A 135 15.22 2.84 0.55
CA HIS A 135 15.61 1.94 1.65
C HIS A 135 17.12 1.91 1.87
N LYS A 136 17.92 1.90 0.78
CA LYS A 136 19.38 1.96 0.89
C LYS A 136 19.86 3.31 1.42
N VAL A 137 19.24 4.41 1.01
CA VAL A 137 19.50 5.74 1.58
C VAL A 137 19.20 5.76 3.08
N MET A 138 18.01 5.31 3.50
CA MET A 138 17.65 5.24 4.91
C MET A 138 18.58 4.35 5.74
N ARG A 139 19.06 3.23 5.16
CA ARG A 139 20.08 2.38 5.79
C ARG A 139 21.41 3.14 5.95
N ASP A 140 21.85 3.85 4.93
CA ASP A 140 23.12 4.59 4.95
C ASP A 140 23.08 5.79 5.90
N GLU A 141 21.88 6.28 6.23
CA GLU A 141 21.59 7.27 7.28
C GLU A 141 21.24 6.64 8.65
N ASP A 142 21.62 5.37 8.89
CA ASP A 142 21.44 4.63 10.15
C ASP A 142 19.98 4.48 10.66
N MET A 143 18.99 4.76 9.81
CA MET A 143 17.57 4.62 10.14
C MET A 143 17.10 3.15 10.06
N LEU A 144 17.69 2.37 9.15
CA LEU A 144 17.35 0.96 8.90
C LEU A 144 18.59 0.07 8.93
N VAL A 145 18.40 -1.23 9.17
CA VAL A 145 19.49 -2.22 9.34
C VAL A 145 19.63 -3.20 8.17
N THR A 146 18.80 -3.07 7.14
CA THR A 146 18.72 -4.03 6.02
C THR A 146 18.94 -3.38 4.67
N ASN A 147 19.28 -4.20 3.68
CA ASN A 147 19.69 -3.73 2.36
C ASN A 147 18.54 -3.59 1.36
N GLU A 148 17.45 -4.32 1.57
CA GLU A 148 16.32 -4.40 0.65
C GLU A 148 15.02 -4.23 1.44
N PRO A 149 14.01 -3.52 0.90
CA PRO A 149 12.74 -3.27 1.60
C PRO A 149 11.81 -4.47 1.66
N PHE A 150 11.92 -5.41 0.72
CA PHE A 150 10.99 -6.53 0.55
C PHE A 150 11.80 -7.82 0.36
N GLU A 151 11.59 -8.82 1.22
CA GLU A 151 12.25 -10.12 1.11
C GLU A 151 11.63 -10.98 0.01
N LYS A 152 10.30 -11.02 -0.05
CA LYS A 152 9.53 -11.66 -1.12
C LYS A 152 8.56 -10.67 -1.73
N LEU A 153 8.45 -10.74 -3.06
CA LEU A 153 7.46 -10.00 -3.84
C LEU A 153 6.50 -11.00 -4.47
N LEU A 154 5.21 -10.87 -4.16
CA LEU A 154 4.13 -11.54 -4.86
C LEU A 154 3.50 -10.57 -5.85
N ALA A 155 3.75 -10.78 -7.13
CA ALA A 155 3.12 -10.02 -8.20
C ALA A 155 1.69 -10.56 -8.41
N LEU A 156 0.68 -9.75 -8.13
CA LEU A 156 -0.72 -10.18 -8.31
C LEU A 156 -1.11 -10.19 -9.78
N GLY A 157 -1.88 -11.22 -10.14
CA GLY A 157 -2.63 -11.26 -11.39
C GLY A 157 -3.70 -10.17 -11.44
N MET A 158 -4.07 -9.79 -12.66
CA MET A 158 -5.10 -8.78 -12.87
C MET A 158 -6.49 -9.41 -12.78
N VAL A 159 -7.42 -8.72 -12.14
CA VAL A 159 -8.83 -9.07 -12.24
C VAL A 159 -9.41 -8.45 -13.53
N LEU A 160 -9.96 -9.30 -14.37
CA LEU A 160 -10.41 -8.97 -15.72
C LEU A 160 -11.94 -8.89 -15.82
N GLN A 161 -12.39 -8.08 -16.76
CA GLN A 161 -13.78 -8.01 -17.23
C GLN A 161 -13.75 -7.89 -18.76
N ASP A 162 -14.43 -8.80 -19.44
CA ASP A 162 -14.44 -8.97 -20.88
C ASP A 162 -13.01 -9.05 -21.47
N GLY A 163 -12.13 -9.79 -20.78
CA GLY A 163 -10.73 -9.97 -21.17
C GLY A 163 -9.84 -8.73 -21.00
N SER A 164 -10.34 -7.66 -20.38
CA SER A 164 -9.60 -6.42 -20.13
C SER A 164 -9.46 -6.14 -18.63
N LYS A 165 -8.41 -5.40 -18.23
CA LYS A 165 -8.27 -4.96 -16.82
C LYS A 165 -9.49 -4.14 -16.41
N MET A 166 -10.09 -4.48 -15.28
CA MET A 166 -11.22 -3.71 -14.74
C MET A 166 -10.85 -2.23 -14.54
N SER A 167 -11.78 -1.36 -14.93
CA SER A 167 -11.61 0.09 -14.89
C SER A 167 -12.95 0.76 -14.58
N LYS A 168 -12.93 2.04 -14.19
CA LYS A 168 -14.17 2.80 -13.94
C LYS A 168 -15.13 2.84 -15.14
N SER A 169 -14.61 2.72 -16.37
CA SER A 169 -15.43 2.67 -17.59
C SER A 169 -16.03 1.30 -17.89
N SER A 170 -15.64 0.26 -17.14
CA SER A 170 -16.08 -1.12 -17.36
C SER A 170 -17.46 -1.44 -16.74
N GLY A 171 -18.08 -0.48 -16.04
CA GLY A 171 -19.39 -0.61 -15.41
C GLY A 171 -19.30 -0.99 -13.93
N ASP A 172 -20.43 -1.40 -13.35
CA ASP A 172 -20.56 -1.69 -11.91
C ASP A 172 -20.25 -3.17 -11.58
N ALA A 173 -20.01 -4.00 -12.59
CA ALA A 173 -19.64 -5.40 -12.39
C ALA A 173 -18.31 -5.45 -11.60
N GLY A 174 -18.33 -6.14 -10.46
CA GLY A 174 -17.18 -6.18 -9.57
C GLY A 174 -17.07 -5.01 -8.59
N ASP A 175 -18.05 -4.09 -8.51
CA ASP A 175 -18.06 -3.06 -7.46
C ASP A 175 -18.05 -3.74 -6.07
N PRO A 176 -16.96 -3.58 -5.30
CA PRO A 176 -16.83 -4.24 -4.01
C PRO A 176 -17.97 -3.87 -3.06
N LYS A 177 -18.48 -2.64 -3.11
CA LYS A 177 -19.54 -2.20 -2.20
C LYS A 177 -20.83 -2.96 -2.47
N ILE A 178 -21.24 -3.07 -3.73
CA ILE A 178 -22.46 -3.79 -4.13
C ILE A 178 -22.36 -5.26 -3.72
N LEU A 179 -21.20 -5.88 -3.99
CA LEU A 179 -20.96 -7.28 -3.67
C LEU A 179 -20.95 -7.54 -2.16
N LEU A 180 -20.32 -6.66 -1.39
CA LEU A 180 -20.27 -6.76 0.08
C LEU A 180 -21.65 -6.60 0.71
N GLU A 181 -22.45 -5.63 0.23
CA GLU A 181 -23.83 -5.42 0.71
C GLU A 181 -24.75 -6.60 0.36
N SER A 182 -24.52 -7.24 -0.80
CA SER A 182 -25.37 -8.34 -1.29
C SER A 182 -25.02 -9.71 -0.69
N PHE A 183 -23.73 -10.02 -0.54
CA PHE A 183 -23.25 -11.36 -0.20
C PHE A 183 -22.43 -11.45 1.08
N GLY A 184 -22.01 -10.31 1.65
CA GLY A 184 -21.14 -10.25 2.81
C GLY A 184 -19.66 -10.48 2.46
N ALA A 185 -18.78 -10.04 3.38
CA ALA A 185 -17.33 -10.03 3.17
C ALA A 185 -16.73 -11.43 2.94
N ASP A 186 -17.20 -12.45 3.66
CA ASP A 186 -16.62 -13.79 3.58
C ASP A 186 -16.87 -14.45 2.23
N ALA A 187 -18.06 -14.27 1.65
CA ALA A 187 -18.39 -14.82 0.33
C ALA A 187 -17.54 -14.17 -0.76
N VAL A 188 -17.38 -12.85 -0.71
CA VAL A 188 -16.56 -12.10 -1.69
C VAL A 188 -15.10 -12.49 -1.57
N ARG A 189 -14.54 -12.53 -0.35
CA ARG A 189 -13.15 -12.93 -0.11
C ARG A 189 -12.90 -14.37 -0.55
N MET A 190 -13.78 -15.30 -0.18
CA MET A 190 -13.67 -16.70 -0.59
C MET A 190 -13.71 -16.84 -2.11
N ALA A 191 -14.63 -16.15 -2.79
CA ALA A 191 -14.70 -16.18 -4.25
C ALA A 191 -13.42 -15.66 -4.90
N MET A 192 -12.87 -14.54 -4.42
CA MET A 192 -11.59 -14.01 -4.91
C MET A 192 -10.44 -15.00 -4.74
N MET A 193 -10.33 -15.62 -3.55
CA MET A 193 -9.22 -16.55 -3.25
C MET A 193 -9.35 -17.91 -3.95
N PHE A 194 -10.56 -18.29 -4.39
CA PHE A 194 -10.82 -19.55 -5.09
C PHE A 194 -10.80 -19.41 -6.62
N ALA A 195 -10.87 -18.19 -7.15
CA ALA A 195 -11.01 -17.96 -8.59
C ALA A 195 -9.78 -18.42 -9.38
N ALA A 196 -8.59 -18.11 -8.89
CA ALA A 196 -7.32 -18.47 -9.52
C ALA A 196 -6.17 -18.40 -8.50
N PRO A 197 -4.99 -18.99 -8.80
CA PRO A 197 -3.76 -18.68 -8.10
C PRO A 197 -3.50 -17.15 -8.09
N PRO A 198 -2.94 -16.58 -7.01
CA PRO A 198 -2.86 -15.13 -6.84
C PRO A 198 -1.99 -14.43 -7.90
N GLU A 199 -1.07 -15.12 -8.55
CA GLU A 199 -0.21 -14.60 -9.62
C GLU A 199 -0.89 -14.60 -11.00
N GLN A 200 -2.01 -15.31 -11.13
CA GLN A 200 -2.70 -15.48 -12.41
C GLN A 200 -3.85 -14.49 -12.53
N SER A 201 -3.90 -13.79 -13.67
CA SER A 201 -5.06 -13.00 -14.02
C SER A 201 -6.28 -13.89 -14.23
N PHE A 202 -7.45 -13.42 -13.84
CA PHE A 202 -8.68 -14.19 -13.98
C PHE A 202 -9.86 -13.30 -14.35
N GLU A 203 -10.84 -13.90 -15.02
CA GLU A 203 -12.09 -13.26 -15.40
C GLU A 203 -13.04 -13.20 -14.20
N TRP A 204 -13.49 -12.00 -13.84
CA TRP A 204 -14.43 -11.84 -12.73
C TRP A 204 -15.79 -12.42 -13.09
N ALA A 205 -16.32 -13.28 -12.20
CA ALA A 205 -17.60 -13.92 -12.40
C ALA A 205 -18.43 -13.93 -11.11
N GLU A 206 -19.57 -13.25 -11.10
CA GLU A 206 -20.45 -13.11 -9.93
C GLU A 206 -21.02 -14.45 -9.44
N ASN A 207 -21.19 -15.41 -10.35
CA ASN A 207 -21.60 -16.76 -9.99
C ASN A 207 -20.62 -17.44 -9.01
N GLY A 208 -19.35 -17.06 -9.01
CA GLY A 208 -18.36 -17.49 -8.02
C GLY A 208 -18.68 -16.99 -6.62
N VAL A 209 -19.13 -15.73 -6.50
CA VAL A 209 -19.58 -15.13 -5.23
C VAL A 209 -20.84 -15.81 -4.73
N GLU A 210 -21.82 -16.05 -5.61
CA GLU A 210 -23.03 -16.79 -5.24
C GLU A 210 -22.71 -18.22 -4.75
N ALA A 211 -21.78 -18.90 -5.42
CA ALA A 211 -21.34 -20.23 -5.04
C ALA A 211 -20.65 -20.24 -3.67
N ALA A 212 -19.75 -19.28 -3.41
CA ALA A 212 -19.11 -19.10 -2.12
C ALA A 212 -20.12 -18.81 -1.01
N HIS A 213 -21.04 -17.86 -1.24
CA HIS A 213 -22.10 -17.52 -0.29
C HIS A 213 -22.99 -18.73 0.05
N ARG A 214 -23.42 -19.48 -0.98
CA ARG A 214 -24.21 -20.70 -0.81
C ARG A 214 -23.43 -21.78 -0.07
N TRP A 215 -22.14 -21.96 -0.34
CA TRP A 215 -21.32 -22.94 0.38
C TRP A 215 -21.19 -22.58 1.86
N LEU A 216 -20.85 -21.32 2.17
CA LEU A 216 -20.74 -20.82 3.54
C LEU A 216 -22.06 -21.01 4.32
N ARG A 217 -23.18 -20.60 3.72
CA ARG A 217 -24.49 -20.67 4.39
C ARG A 217 -25.05 -22.09 4.47
N ALA A 218 -25.11 -22.81 3.35
CA ALA A 218 -25.85 -24.07 3.28
C ALA A 218 -25.01 -25.29 3.68
N ARG A 219 -23.67 -25.21 3.59
CA ARG A 219 -22.78 -26.31 3.98
C ARG A 219 -22.13 -26.03 5.31
N LEU A 220 -21.28 -25.01 5.40
CA LEU A 220 -20.49 -24.77 6.61
C LEU A 220 -21.39 -24.44 7.80
N TRP A 221 -22.20 -23.38 7.68
CA TRP A 221 -23.03 -22.90 8.79
C TRP A 221 -24.05 -23.94 9.26
N LEU A 222 -24.86 -24.49 8.36
CA LEU A 222 -25.87 -25.50 8.73
C LEU A 222 -25.25 -26.78 9.32
N THR A 223 -24.09 -27.22 8.82
CA THR A 223 -23.42 -28.42 9.38
C THR A 223 -22.99 -28.16 10.82
N ILE A 224 -22.41 -26.99 11.10
CA ILE A 224 -21.99 -26.62 12.46
C ILE A 224 -23.21 -26.45 13.37
N GLU A 225 -24.26 -25.76 12.92
CA GLU A 225 -25.47 -25.55 13.70
C GLU A 225 -26.12 -26.88 14.11
N GLN A 226 -26.27 -27.81 13.15
CA GLN A 226 -26.81 -29.14 13.39
C GLN A 226 -25.96 -29.93 14.38
N HIS A 227 -24.63 -29.87 14.26
CA HIS A 227 -23.72 -30.52 15.21
C HIS A 227 -23.89 -29.96 16.62
N CYS A 228 -23.91 -28.63 16.78
CA CYS A 228 -24.08 -27.97 18.07
C CYS A 228 -25.42 -28.28 18.75
N GLN A 229 -26.48 -28.54 17.98
CA GLN A 229 -27.80 -28.91 18.53
C GLN A 229 -27.90 -30.38 18.95
N THR A 230 -27.05 -31.26 18.41
CA THR A 230 -27.21 -32.71 18.54
C THR A 230 -26.14 -33.39 19.39
N ALA A 231 -24.98 -32.75 19.59
CA ALA A 231 -23.83 -33.41 20.20
C ALA A 231 -23.62 -33.01 21.66
N GLU A 232 -23.70 -33.98 22.57
CA GLU A 232 -22.83 -33.96 23.76
C GLU A 232 -21.40 -34.28 23.31
N ILE A 233 -20.50 -33.32 23.47
CA ILE A 233 -19.11 -33.47 23.04
C ILE A 233 -18.35 -34.22 24.14
N ALA A 234 -18.10 -35.51 23.91
CA ALA A 234 -17.24 -36.33 24.76
C ALA A 234 -15.76 -36.18 24.39
N ASP A 235 -14.87 -36.51 25.33
CA ASP A 235 -13.43 -36.55 25.07
C ASP A 235 -13.09 -37.60 24.00
N LEU A 236 -12.18 -37.22 23.08
CA LEU A 236 -11.79 -38.06 21.96
C LEU A 236 -10.84 -39.20 22.39
N GLU A 237 -11.35 -40.42 22.48
CA GLU A 237 -10.54 -41.62 22.69
C GLU A 237 -10.03 -42.23 21.37
N VAL A 238 -8.88 -41.76 20.87
CA VAL A 238 -8.32 -42.15 19.56
C VAL A 238 -8.18 -43.68 19.39
N ALA A 239 -7.82 -44.39 20.45
CA ALA A 239 -7.65 -45.85 20.41
C ALA A 239 -8.96 -46.61 20.12
N LYS A 240 -10.11 -46.03 20.45
CA LYS A 240 -11.44 -46.65 20.30
C LYS A 240 -12.19 -46.24 19.03
N LEU A 241 -11.57 -45.42 18.16
CA LEU A 241 -12.22 -45.00 16.92
C LEU A 241 -12.50 -46.18 16.01
N SER A 242 -13.69 -46.19 15.42
CA SER A 242 -14.03 -47.09 14.31
C SER A 242 -13.18 -46.77 13.08
N ASP A 243 -13.17 -47.67 12.10
CA ASP A 243 -12.43 -47.45 10.86
C ASP A 243 -12.90 -46.20 10.10
N SER A 244 -14.21 -45.91 10.08
CA SER A 244 -14.75 -44.69 9.45
C SER A 244 -14.35 -43.41 10.18
N GLN A 245 -14.29 -43.45 11.52
CA GLN A 245 -13.83 -42.32 12.33
C GLN A 245 -12.33 -42.09 12.19
N ARG A 246 -11.53 -43.16 12.10
CA ARG A 246 -10.09 -43.07 11.81
C ARG A 246 -9.83 -42.45 10.45
N GLU A 247 -10.60 -42.85 9.44
CA GLU A 247 -10.50 -42.29 8.09
C GLU A 247 -10.85 -40.81 8.06
N LEU A 248 -11.98 -40.40 8.67
CA LEU A 248 -12.34 -38.99 8.76
C LEU A 248 -11.26 -38.18 9.49
N ARG A 249 -10.75 -38.70 10.61
CA ARG A 249 -9.68 -38.05 11.38
C ARG A 249 -8.38 -37.95 10.56
N ARG A 250 -8.03 -38.98 9.78
CA ARG A 250 -6.89 -38.94 8.85
C ARG A 250 -7.05 -37.81 7.84
N LEU A 251 -8.19 -37.75 7.15
CA LEU A 251 -8.50 -36.69 6.20
C LEU A 251 -8.47 -35.29 6.85
N THR A 252 -8.94 -35.15 8.09
CA THR A 252 -8.84 -33.89 8.84
C THR A 252 -7.38 -33.47 9.02
N HIS A 253 -6.50 -34.39 9.46
CA HIS A 253 -5.09 -34.08 9.66
C HIS A 253 -4.33 -33.85 8.35
N GLU A 254 -4.69 -34.56 7.28
CA GLU A 254 -4.11 -34.34 5.94
C GLU A 254 -4.51 -32.99 5.35
N THR A 255 -5.70 -32.49 5.68
CA THR A 255 -6.15 -31.17 5.23
C THR A 255 -5.47 -30.01 5.99
N LEU A 256 -4.95 -30.26 7.20
CA LEU A 256 -4.23 -29.26 8.01
C LEU A 256 -2.74 -29.15 7.65
N ALA A 257 -2.14 -30.23 7.14
CA ALA A 257 -0.72 -30.34 6.84
C ALA A 257 -0.37 -29.69 5.50
#